data_AF-A0A1G3QBM6-F1
#
_entry.id   AF-A0A1G3QBM6-F1
#
_cell.length_a   1.000
_cell.length_b   1.000
_cell.length_c   1.000
_cell.angle_alpha   90.00
_cell.angle_beta   90.00
_cell.angle_gamma   90.00
#
_symmetry.space_group_name_H-M   'P 1'
#
loop_
_entity.id
_entity.type
_entity.pdbx_description
1 polymer ?
#
loop_
_entity_poly.entity_id
_entity_poly.type
_entity_poly.pdbx_seq_one_letter_code
_entity_poly.pdbx_strand_id
1 'polypeptide(L)'
;MTDGSRFTYNRTVDTAKSNYRLIREAYRSLNKEKFQEAILILEKVLSSGVGDIYVLLLLSVAYLYTGQFGKLARFVTKMKDMNSSYLPLKQMEAFLKLKSAAGQAEALQLYIDLTARYPADAHLHRGRSLIGAASDFSALQKNARLQDFVNIPRPDGSLKKAYSTNLPGPQGRRMSGMHRNARIRVTLIAMISVAGLTALAGTGVWYLVRSGMLGDAVSKIVKPNRDYSSIDMVSVSGMEYDLVKNIKKDRVAVYYQSARDMTDDFNRARQLIKAERHNDAVIMLNGLYNSNVNFVVKEKVEFLIKFIMNQEDRHFDEIPYPTVGKNKYRYRGYAVRWKGRVDAVREKDRSQIVAVTVDDARGEPAGAVDVYSGRIIPGLKKGARVLMEGIIVDFLGTDKRIYVDARNMRVIKDE
;
A
#
# COMPACT_ATOMS: atom_id res chain seq x y z
N MET A 1 -61.75 -0.71 -26.88
CA MET A 1 -60.87 -1.41 -25.91
C MET A 1 -59.48 -1.43 -26.50
N THR A 2 -58.67 -0.46 -26.08
CA THR A 2 -57.37 -0.10 -26.69
C THR A 2 -56.22 -0.78 -25.96
N ASP A 3 -55.43 -1.49 -26.77
CA ASP A 3 -53.97 -1.53 -26.82
C ASP A 3 -53.17 -1.28 -25.53
N GLY A 4 -52.50 -2.35 -25.07
CA GLY A 4 -51.59 -2.32 -23.93
C GLY A 4 -50.53 -3.42 -24.03
N SER A 5 -49.65 -3.35 -25.04
CA SER A 5 -48.49 -4.26 -25.08
C SER A 5 -47.30 -3.71 -25.89
N ARG A 6 -46.73 -2.57 -25.49
CA ARG A 6 -45.37 -2.18 -25.93
C ARG A 6 -44.60 -1.56 -24.76
N PHE A 7 -43.29 -1.78 -24.74
CA PHE A 7 -42.26 -1.19 -23.85
C PHE A 7 -41.77 -2.02 -22.65
N THR A 8 -41.11 -3.15 -22.91
CA THR A 8 -40.10 -3.70 -21.98
C THR A 8 -38.76 -4.05 -22.66
N TYR A 9 -38.68 -4.02 -23.98
CA TYR A 9 -37.49 -4.48 -24.73
C TYR A 9 -36.32 -3.47 -24.81
N ASN A 10 -36.51 -2.20 -24.40
CA ASN A 10 -35.51 -1.13 -24.65
C ASN A 10 -34.58 -0.81 -23.46
N ARG A 11 -35.00 -1.08 -22.21
CA ARG A 11 -34.28 -0.59 -21.01
C ARG A 11 -33.03 -1.42 -20.65
N THR A 12 -33.03 -2.71 -20.97
CA THR A 12 -31.94 -3.65 -20.69
C THR A 12 -30.79 -3.55 -21.70
N VAL A 13 -31.10 -3.16 -22.93
CA VAL A 13 -30.11 -3.01 -24.02
C VAL A 13 -29.26 -1.74 -23.82
N ASP A 14 -29.87 -0.65 -23.34
CA ASP A 14 -29.16 0.61 -23.07
C ASP A 14 -28.20 0.53 -21.87
N THR A 15 -28.56 -0.21 -20.81
CA THR A 15 -27.70 -0.43 -19.64
C THR A 15 -26.49 -1.29 -19.97
N ALA A 16 -26.64 -2.34 -20.78
CA ALA A 16 -25.52 -3.19 -21.20
C ALA A 16 -24.49 -2.43 -22.07
N LYS A 17 -24.96 -1.62 -23.01
CA LYS A 17 -24.11 -0.77 -23.87
C LYS A 17 -23.38 0.31 -23.08
N SER A 18 -24.07 0.90 -22.09
CA SER A 18 -23.48 1.85 -21.15
C SER A 18 -22.38 1.18 -20.32
N ASN A 19 -22.66 0.00 -19.75
CA ASN A 19 -21.71 -0.75 -18.92
C ASN A 19 -20.46 -1.18 -19.69
N TYR A 20 -20.59 -1.63 -20.95
CA TYR A 20 -19.43 -1.94 -21.79
C TYR A 20 -18.54 -0.72 -22.03
N ARG A 21 -19.13 0.45 -22.28
CA ARG A 21 -18.37 1.70 -22.44
C ARG A 21 -17.62 2.06 -21.17
N LEU A 22 -18.26 1.91 -20.01
CA LEU A 22 -17.65 2.12 -18.70
C LEU A 22 -16.50 1.13 -18.45
N ILE A 23 -16.66 -0.16 -18.74
CA ILE A 23 -15.57 -1.16 -18.59
C ILE A 23 -14.38 -0.81 -19.48
N ARG A 24 -14.64 -0.38 -20.73
CA ARG A 24 -13.56 0.03 -21.66
C ARG A 24 -12.85 1.30 -21.18
N GLU A 25 -13.59 2.23 -20.61
CA GLU A 25 -13.04 3.45 -20.01
C GLU A 25 -12.19 3.13 -18.78
N ALA A 26 -12.69 2.30 -17.87
CA ALA A 26 -11.93 1.82 -16.72
C ALA A 26 -10.64 1.10 -17.12
N TYR A 27 -10.70 0.22 -18.14
CA TYR A 27 -9.51 -0.43 -18.68
C TYR A 27 -8.48 0.58 -19.23
N ARG A 28 -8.93 1.64 -19.91
CA ARG A 28 -8.04 2.72 -20.36
C ARG A 28 -7.44 3.49 -19.18
N SER A 29 -8.22 3.75 -18.13
CA SER A 29 -7.73 4.41 -16.92
C SER A 29 -6.71 3.55 -16.19
N LEU A 30 -6.90 2.22 -16.11
CA LEU A 30 -5.91 1.27 -15.59
C LEU A 30 -4.59 1.34 -16.34
N ASN A 31 -4.62 1.33 -17.68
CA ASN A 31 -3.42 1.43 -18.51
C ASN A 31 -2.72 2.80 -18.41
N LYS A 32 -3.44 3.84 -17.96
CA LYS A 32 -2.89 5.18 -17.71
C LYS A 32 -2.48 5.37 -16.24
N GLU A 33 -2.44 4.30 -15.44
CA GLU A 33 -2.11 4.33 -14.01
C GLU A 33 -3.06 5.18 -13.15
N LYS A 34 -4.26 5.46 -13.68
CA LYS A 34 -5.32 6.21 -12.99
C LYS A 34 -6.21 5.26 -12.19
N PHE A 35 -5.61 4.60 -11.20
CA PHE A 35 -6.26 3.48 -10.50
C PHE A 35 -7.52 3.87 -9.74
N GLN A 36 -7.55 5.05 -9.10
CA GLN A 36 -8.73 5.53 -8.36
C GLN A 36 -9.92 5.82 -9.29
N GLU A 37 -9.67 6.42 -10.45
CA GLU A 37 -10.70 6.64 -11.47
C GLU A 37 -11.26 5.31 -11.98
N ALA A 38 -10.37 4.33 -12.24
CA ALA A 38 -10.80 3.00 -12.68
C ALA A 38 -11.66 2.28 -11.64
N ILE A 39 -11.29 2.36 -10.35
CA ILE A 39 -12.07 1.77 -9.24
C ILE A 39 -13.49 2.35 -9.23
N LEU A 40 -13.63 3.67 -9.24
CA LEU A 40 -14.93 4.34 -9.18
C LEU A 40 -15.84 3.91 -10.35
N ILE A 41 -15.28 3.82 -11.56
CA ILE A 41 -16.01 3.39 -12.74
C ILE A 41 -16.45 1.93 -12.61
N LEU A 42 -15.55 1.04 -12.18
CA LEU A 42 -15.83 -0.40 -12.08
C LEU A 42 -16.79 -0.73 -10.92
N GLU A 43 -16.71 -0.05 -9.78
CA GLU A 43 -17.67 -0.20 -8.68
C GLU A 43 -19.07 0.21 -9.13
N LYS A 44 -19.19 1.30 -9.90
CA LYS A 44 -20.47 1.72 -10.50
C LYS A 44 -21.04 0.64 -11.45
N VAL A 45 -20.19 0.01 -12.26
CA VAL A 45 -20.60 -1.12 -13.12
C VAL A 45 -21.06 -2.30 -12.28
N LEU A 46 -20.35 -2.63 -11.20
CA LEU A 46 -20.72 -3.71 -10.29
C LEU A 46 -22.08 -3.45 -9.60
N SER A 47 -22.32 -2.21 -9.14
CA SER A 47 -23.59 -1.77 -8.54
C SER A 47 -24.77 -1.82 -9.51
N SER A 48 -24.51 -1.73 -10.82
CA SER A 48 -25.55 -1.88 -11.86
C SER A 48 -26.01 -3.34 -12.08
N GLY A 49 -25.46 -4.30 -11.32
CA GLY A 49 -25.82 -5.72 -11.38
C GLY A 49 -24.92 -6.56 -12.29
N VAL A 50 -23.92 -5.97 -12.96
CA VAL A 50 -22.96 -6.71 -13.78
C VAL A 50 -21.85 -7.28 -12.88
N GLY A 51 -22.09 -8.48 -12.37
CA GLY A 51 -21.12 -9.26 -11.59
C GLY A 51 -20.18 -10.11 -12.44
N ASP A 52 -19.67 -9.61 -13.57
CA ASP A 52 -18.78 -10.36 -14.47
C ASP A 52 -17.41 -10.60 -13.82
N ILE A 53 -16.87 -11.80 -13.99
CA ILE A 53 -15.55 -12.21 -13.50
C ILE A 53 -14.44 -11.30 -14.07
N TYR A 54 -14.60 -10.79 -15.29
CA TYR A 54 -13.66 -9.84 -15.88
C TYR A 54 -13.67 -8.48 -15.16
N VAL A 55 -14.83 -7.98 -14.74
CA VAL A 55 -14.95 -6.74 -13.96
C VAL A 55 -14.28 -6.91 -12.60
N LEU A 56 -14.47 -8.08 -11.97
CA LEU A 56 -13.79 -8.43 -10.72
C LEU A 56 -12.27 -8.50 -10.90
N LEU A 57 -11.77 -9.06 -12.01
CA LEU A 57 -10.35 -9.08 -12.33
C LEU A 57 -9.77 -7.67 -12.44
N LEU A 58 -10.43 -6.77 -13.19
CA LEU A 58 -9.97 -5.38 -13.35
C LEU A 58 -9.98 -4.62 -12.00
N LEU A 59 -11.00 -4.84 -11.17
CA LEU A 59 -11.06 -4.29 -9.81
C LEU A 59 -9.92 -4.83 -8.94
N SER A 60 -9.65 -6.13 -8.99
CA SER A 60 -8.54 -6.75 -8.29
C SER A 60 -7.19 -6.16 -8.70
N VAL A 61 -6.96 -5.95 -10.00
CA VAL A 61 -5.75 -5.26 -10.49
C VAL A 61 -5.66 -3.85 -9.91
N ALA A 62 -6.74 -3.07 -9.96
CA ALA A 62 -6.75 -1.70 -9.43
C ALA A 62 -6.51 -1.64 -7.91
N TYR A 63 -7.07 -2.60 -7.17
CA TYR A 63 -6.86 -2.71 -5.72
C TYR A 63 -5.47 -3.16 -5.34
N LEU A 64 -4.84 -4.00 -6.16
CA LEU A 64 -3.45 -4.37 -5.98
C LEU A 64 -2.53 -3.15 -6.09
N TYR A 65 -2.74 -2.29 -7.09
CA TYR A 65 -1.93 -1.07 -7.27
C TYR A 65 -2.21 0.03 -6.25
N THR A 66 -3.39 0.03 -5.62
CA THR A 66 -3.76 1.02 -4.58
C THR A 66 -3.55 0.52 -3.15
N GLY A 67 -3.01 -0.69 -2.97
CA GLY A 67 -2.74 -1.27 -1.65
C GLY A 67 -4.00 -1.66 -0.87
N GLN A 68 -5.18 -1.74 -1.51
CA GLN A 68 -6.45 -2.11 -0.88
C GLN A 68 -6.65 -3.63 -0.84
N PHE A 69 -5.73 -4.35 -0.17
CA PHE A 69 -5.67 -5.81 -0.19
C PHE A 69 -6.91 -6.52 0.38
N GLY A 70 -7.60 -5.93 1.35
CA GLY A 70 -8.85 -6.51 1.90
C GLY A 70 -9.99 -6.53 0.87
N LYS A 71 -10.07 -5.50 0.02
CA LYS A 71 -11.03 -5.50 -1.10
C LYS A 71 -10.59 -6.46 -2.21
N LEU A 72 -9.29 -6.52 -2.50
CA LEU A 72 -8.70 -7.46 -3.45
C LEU A 72 -9.07 -8.91 -3.11
N ALA A 73 -8.84 -9.36 -1.89
CA ALA A 73 -9.03 -10.77 -1.55
C ALA A 73 -10.51 -11.17 -1.44
N ARG A 74 -11.41 -10.23 -1.06
CA ARG A 74 -12.86 -10.42 -1.25
C ARG A 74 -13.22 -10.72 -2.71
N PHE A 75 -12.63 -9.99 -3.66
CA PHE A 75 -12.88 -10.21 -5.08
C PHE A 75 -12.18 -11.44 -5.66
N VAL A 76 -10.98 -11.77 -5.21
CA VAL A 76 -10.31 -13.05 -5.54
C VAL A 76 -11.17 -14.24 -5.11
N THR A 77 -11.70 -14.21 -3.88
CA THR A 77 -12.61 -15.24 -3.37
C THR A 77 -13.85 -15.34 -4.25
N LYS A 78 -14.51 -14.22 -4.52
CA LYS A 78 -15.69 -14.18 -5.40
C LYS A 78 -15.40 -14.72 -6.81
N MET A 79 -14.24 -14.37 -7.40
CA MET A 79 -13.84 -14.90 -8.72
C MET A 79 -13.62 -16.41 -8.68
N LYS A 80 -13.06 -16.94 -7.59
CA LYS A 80 -12.84 -18.38 -7.39
C LYS A 80 -14.17 -19.13 -7.28
N ASP A 81 -15.14 -18.56 -6.58
CA ASP A 81 -16.49 -19.11 -6.46
C ASP A 81 -17.22 -19.11 -7.81
N MET A 82 -16.98 -18.10 -8.64
CA MET A 82 -17.56 -18.00 -9.99
C MET A 82 -16.91 -18.97 -10.99
N ASN A 83 -15.57 -18.99 -11.05
CA ASN A 83 -14.83 -19.88 -11.92
C ASN A 83 -13.44 -20.15 -11.32
N SER A 84 -13.30 -21.31 -10.69
CA SER A 84 -12.06 -21.77 -10.07
C SER A 84 -10.92 -22.01 -11.06
N SER A 85 -11.22 -22.16 -12.35
CA SER A 85 -10.27 -22.43 -13.44
C SER A 85 -9.97 -21.20 -14.31
N TYR A 86 -10.42 -20.01 -13.90
CA TYR A 86 -10.14 -18.79 -14.64
C TYR A 86 -8.64 -18.48 -14.66
N LEU A 87 -8.00 -18.55 -15.84
CA LEU A 87 -6.54 -18.46 -15.97
C LEU A 87 -5.94 -17.16 -15.40
N PRO A 88 -6.50 -15.95 -15.67
CA PRO A 88 -5.98 -14.73 -15.07
C PRO A 88 -6.00 -14.72 -13.54
N LEU A 89 -6.99 -15.40 -12.93
CA LEU A 89 -7.03 -15.58 -11.47
C LEU A 89 -5.85 -16.44 -11.00
N LYS A 90 -5.57 -17.56 -11.67
CA LYS A 90 -4.43 -18.43 -11.33
C LYS A 90 -3.08 -17.74 -11.47
N GLN A 91 -2.91 -16.98 -12.54
CA GLN A 91 -1.73 -16.16 -12.75
C GLN A 91 -1.58 -15.11 -11.64
N MET A 92 -2.66 -14.44 -11.26
CA MET A 92 -2.64 -13.45 -10.17
C MET A 92 -2.34 -14.08 -8.81
N GLU A 93 -2.93 -15.23 -8.49
CA GLU A 93 -2.59 -16.01 -7.28
C GLU A 93 -1.11 -16.40 -7.28
N ALA A 94 -0.56 -16.82 -8.43
CA ALA A 94 0.85 -17.17 -8.57
C ALA A 94 1.77 -15.96 -8.39
N PHE A 95 1.39 -14.79 -8.92
CA PHE A 95 2.12 -13.54 -8.75
C PHE A 95 2.15 -13.09 -7.28
N LEU A 96 1.00 -13.13 -6.60
CA LEU A 96 0.94 -12.79 -5.17
C LEU A 96 1.79 -13.75 -4.33
N LYS A 97 1.78 -15.04 -4.67
CA LYS A 97 2.62 -16.05 -3.99
C LYS A 97 4.11 -15.86 -4.26
N LEU A 98 4.49 -15.45 -5.48
CA LEU A 98 5.86 -15.05 -5.80
C LEU A 98 6.30 -13.89 -4.92
N LYS A 99 5.46 -12.85 -4.78
CA LYS A 99 5.74 -11.69 -3.92
C LYS A 99 5.88 -12.06 -2.45
N SER A 100 5.21 -13.12 -2.00
CA SER A 100 5.26 -13.59 -0.61
C SER A 100 6.25 -14.72 -0.32
N ALA A 101 6.90 -15.30 -1.34
CA ALA A 101 7.74 -16.48 -1.17
C ALA A 101 8.98 -16.16 -0.30
N ALA A 102 9.36 -17.10 0.57
CA ALA A 102 10.52 -16.94 1.44
C ALA A 102 11.85 -17.04 0.68
N GLY A 103 11.85 -17.68 -0.49
CA GLY A 103 13.02 -17.80 -1.35
C GLY A 103 12.70 -18.35 -2.72
N GLN A 104 13.72 -18.33 -3.59
CA GLN A 104 13.60 -18.71 -5.00
C GLN A 104 13.07 -20.13 -5.21
N ALA A 105 13.54 -21.08 -4.40
CA ALA A 105 13.15 -22.49 -4.52
C ALA A 105 11.64 -22.70 -4.29
N GLU A 106 11.06 -22.00 -3.30
CA GLU A 106 9.62 -22.07 -3.01
C GLU A 106 8.80 -21.47 -4.15
N ALA A 107 9.19 -20.28 -4.62
CA ALA A 107 8.53 -19.63 -5.75
C ALA A 107 8.63 -20.49 -7.02
N LEU A 108 9.79 -21.08 -7.30
CA LEU A 108 10.01 -21.89 -8.48
C LEU A 108 9.19 -23.19 -8.43
N GLN A 109 9.15 -23.87 -7.28
CA GLN A 109 8.36 -25.09 -7.11
C GLN A 109 6.87 -24.81 -7.37
N LEU A 110 6.36 -23.69 -6.86
CA LEU A 110 4.98 -23.28 -7.11
C LEU A 110 4.68 -23.12 -8.61
N TYR A 111 5.57 -22.46 -9.34
CA TYR A 111 5.41 -22.27 -10.78
C TYR A 111 5.57 -23.58 -11.55
N ILE A 112 6.43 -24.50 -11.11
CA ILE A 112 6.51 -25.87 -11.67
C ILE A 112 5.16 -26.57 -11.53
N ASP A 113 4.60 -26.61 -10.32
CA ASP A 113 3.31 -27.27 -10.04
C ASP A 113 2.17 -26.65 -10.87
N LEU A 114 2.16 -25.33 -11.03
CA LEU A 114 1.16 -24.62 -11.84
C LEU A 114 1.34 -24.87 -13.34
N THR A 115 2.57 -24.88 -13.86
CA THR A 115 2.83 -25.21 -15.28
C THR A 115 2.48 -26.67 -15.61
N ALA A 116 2.59 -27.59 -14.65
CA ALA A 116 2.13 -28.97 -14.83
C ALA A 116 0.59 -29.05 -14.93
N ARG A 117 -0.14 -28.24 -14.15
CA ARG A 117 -1.61 -28.19 -14.17
C ARG A 117 -2.17 -27.39 -15.34
N TYR A 118 -1.45 -26.37 -15.80
CA TYR A 118 -1.86 -25.45 -16.87
C TYR A 118 -0.77 -25.36 -17.95
N PRO A 119 -0.51 -26.45 -18.70
CA PRO A 119 0.64 -26.53 -19.61
C PRO A 119 0.57 -25.59 -20.80
N ALA A 120 -0.62 -25.12 -21.18
CA ALA A 120 -0.81 -24.19 -22.30
C ALA A 120 -0.61 -22.71 -21.91
N ASP A 121 -0.41 -22.40 -20.62
CA ASP A 121 -0.36 -21.03 -20.15
C ASP A 121 1.03 -20.38 -20.31
N ALA A 122 1.14 -19.45 -21.26
CA ALA A 122 2.41 -18.79 -21.55
C ALA A 122 2.94 -17.91 -20.40
N HIS A 123 2.07 -17.36 -19.54
CA HIS A 123 2.50 -16.46 -18.46
C HIS A 123 3.08 -17.24 -17.29
N LEU A 124 2.51 -18.41 -16.97
CA LEU A 124 3.08 -19.33 -15.99
C LEU A 124 4.45 -19.85 -16.43
N HIS A 125 4.62 -20.21 -17.71
CA HIS A 125 5.93 -20.60 -18.25
C HIS A 125 6.95 -19.45 -18.19
N ARG A 126 6.53 -18.23 -18.57
CA ARG A 126 7.37 -17.04 -18.46
C ARG A 126 7.79 -16.79 -17.01
N GLY A 127 6.85 -16.85 -16.08
CA GLY A 127 7.13 -16.66 -14.65
C GLY A 127 8.13 -17.69 -14.12
N ARG A 128 7.95 -18.97 -14.47
CA ARG A 128 8.90 -20.04 -14.15
C ARG A 128 10.30 -19.74 -14.68
N SER A 129 10.40 -19.31 -15.94
CA SER A 129 11.69 -18.98 -16.57
C SER A 129 12.37 -17.78 -15.90
N LEU A 130 11.63 -16.72 -15.60
CA LEU A 130 12.16 -15.52 -14.94
C LEU A 130 12.66 -15.84 -13.52
N ILE A 131 11.92 -16.64 -12.77
CA ILE A 131 12.32 -17.06 -11.42
C ILE A 131 13.54 -17.99 -11.49
N GLY A 132 13.58 -18.92 -12.44
CA GLY A 132 14.70 -19.85 -12.60
C GLY A 132 16.00 -19.20 -13.05
N ALA A 133 15.92 -18.14 -13.87
CA ALA A 133 17.08 -17.41 -14.37
C ALA A 133 17.58 -16.30 -13.42
N ALA A 134 16.86 -16.02 -12.34
CA ALA A 134 17.22 -14.95 -11.40
C ALA A 134 18.46 -15.32 -10.59
N SER A 135 19.52 -14.52 -10.69
CA SER A 135 20.69 -14.61 -9.81
C SER A 135 20.43 -13.96 -8.44
N ASP A 136 19.69 -12.85 -8.42
CA ASP A 136 19.18 -12.19 -7.21
C ASP A 136 17.66 -12.26 -7.16
N PHE A 137 17.16 -13.25 -6.42
CA PHE A 137 15.73 -13.45 -6.23
C PHE A 137 15.07 -12.31 -5.46
N SER A 138 15.76 -11.66 -4.52
CA SER A 138 15.18 -10.56 -3.74
C SER A 138 14.94 -9.34 -4.62
N ALA A 139 15.91 -9.01 -5.48
CA ALA A 139 15.75 -7.95 -6.47
C ALA A 139 14.64 -8.27 -7.48
N LEU A 140 14.56 -9.49 -7.98
CA LEU A 140 13.47 -9.94 -8.86
C LEU A 140 12.12 -9.80 -8.15
N GLN A 141 11.99 -10.33 -6.93
CA GLN A 141 10.76 -10.30 -6.15
C GLN A 141 10.29 -8.87 -5.90
N LYS A 142 11.20 -7.95 -5.54
CA LYS A 142 10.88 -6.53 -5.34
C LYS A 142 10.41 -5.86 -6.64
N ASN A 143 11.13 -6.07 -7.74
CA ASN A 143 10.93 -5.34 -9.00
C ASN A 143 9.94 -6.01 -9.97
N ALA A 144 9.48 -7.23 -9.69
CA ALA A 144 8.56 -7.97 -10.55
C ALA A 144 7.27 -7.16 -10.81
N ARG A 145 6.93 -6.94 -12.08
CA ARG A 145 5.74 -6.20 -12.49
C ARG A 145 4.60 -7.18 -12.73
N LEU A 146 3.38 -6.81 -12.34
CA LEU A 146 2.19 -7.65 -12.50
C LEU A 146 2.00 -8.13 -13.95
N GLN A 147 2.23 -7.24 -14.92
CA GLN A 147 2.02 -7.48 -16.35
C GLN A 147 2.93 -8.58 -16.93
N ASP A 148 4.08 -8.83 -16.30
CA ASP A 148 5.01 -9.87 -16.75
C ASP A 148 4.49 -11.28 -16.39
N PHE A 149 3.62 -11.37 -15.38
CA PHE A 149 3.14 -12.63 -14.79
C PHE A 149 1.64 -12.86 -14.97
N VAL A 150 0.86 -11.82 -15.25
CA VAL A 150 -0.61 -11.89 -15.34
C VAL A 150 -1.11 -11.31 -16.65
N ASN A 151 -1.87 -12.11 -17.38
CA ASN A 151 -2.57 -11.69 -18.57
C ASN A 151 -3.80 -10.86 -18.18
N ILE A 152 -3.77 -9.57 -18.52
CA ILE A 152 -4.92 -8.67 -18.36
C ILE A 152 -5.48 -8.42 -19.77
N PRO A 153 -6.43 -9.24 -20.24
CA PRO A 153 -6.91 -9.13 -21.60
C PRO A 153 -7.61 -7.80 -21.82
N ARG A 154 -7.47 -7.26 -23.04
CA ARG A 154 -8.30 -6.15 -23.49
C ARG A 154 -9.78 -6.60 -23.48
N PRO A 155 -10.72 -5.71 -23.14
CA PRO A 155 -12.14 -6.06 -23.13
C PRO A 155 -12.54 -6.55 -24.52
N ASP A 156 -13.04 -7.79 -24.59
CA ASP A 156 -13.35 -8.46 -25.85
C ASP A 156 -14.43 -7.68 -26.64
N GLY A 157 -14.27 -7.66 -27.95
CA GLY A 157 -15.28 -7.18 -28.88
C GLY A 157 -16.45 -8.16 -29.05
N SER A 158 -16.38 -9.40 -28.55
CA SER A 158 -17.50 -10.36 -28.58
C SER A 158 -18.73 -9.90 -27.79
N LEU A 159 -18.56 -9.00 -26.81
CA LEU A 159 -19.65 -8.23 -26.19
C LEU A 159 -20.38 -7.29 -27.18
N LYS A 160 -19.81 -7.03 -28.36
CA LYS A 160 -20.53 -6.44 -29.52
C LYS A 160 -21.25 -7.50 -30.38
N LYS A 161 -20.71 -8.72 -30.47
CA LYS A 161 -21.20 -9.76 -31.42
C LYS A 161 -22.42 -10.52 -30.93
N ALA A 162 -22.64 -10.61 -29.61
CA ALA A 162 -23.91 -11.09 -29.05
C ALA A 162 -25.13 -10.20 -29.43
N TYR A 163 -24.91 -9.07 -30.13
CA TYR A 163 -25.94 -8.08 -30.45
C TYR A 163 -25.94 -7.63 -31.93
N SER A 164 -25.20 -8.31 -32.81
CA SER A 164 -25.18 -7.99 -34.25
C SER A 164 -26.12 -8.87 -35.08
N THR A 165 -26.73 -9.91 -34.50
CA THR A 165 -27.74 -10.70 -35.20
C THR A 165 -29.11 -10.07 -34.94
N ASN A 166 -29.74 -9.61 -36.03
CA ASN A 166 -31.06 -8.97 -36.12
C ASN A 166 -31.08 -7.44 -36.10
N LEU A 167 -30.39 -6.82 -37.06
CA LEU A 167 -30.89 -5.59 -37.69
C LEU A 167 -30.79 -5.77 -39.21
N PRO A 168 -31.91 -5.67 -39.96
CA PRO A 168 -31.83 -5.53 -41.41
C PRO A 168 -31.19 -4.18 -41.71
N GLY A 169 -30.08 -4.19 -42.44
CA GLY A 169 -29.35 -2.98 -42.79
C GLY A 169 -30.19 -2.07 -43.70
N PRO A 170 -30.15 -0.74 -43.52
CA PRO A 170 -30.49 0.15 -44.60
C PRO A 170 -29.31 0.23 -45.56
N GLN A 171 -29.59 -0.13 -46.80
CA GLN A 171 -28.77 0.09 -47.97
C GLN A 171 -28.24 1.53 -48.02
N GLY A 172 -27.04 1.65 -48.58
CA GLY A 172 -26.26 2.87 -48.55
C GLY A 172 -26.89 4.07 -49.24
N ARG A 173 -26.43 5.25 -48.81
CA ARG A 173 -26.32 6.42 -49.67
C ARG A 173 -25.04 7.16 -49.30
N ARG A 174 -24.12 7.18 -50.25
CA ARG A 174 -23.02 8.15 -50.34
C ARG A 174 -23.63 9.55 -50.28
N MET A 175 -23.15 10.40 -49.38
CA MET A 175 -23.11 11.84 -49.66
C MET A 175 -21.79 12.41 -49.18
N SER A 176 -20.99 12.73 -50.19
CA SER A 176 -19.85 13.62 -50.19
C SER A 176 -20.33 15.06 -49.95
N GLY A 177 -19.53 15.83 -49.21
CA GLY A 177 -19.49 17.29 -49.28
C GLY A 177 -20.41 18.03 -48.32
N MET A 178 -19.84 18.62 -47.25
CA MET A 178 -20.02 20.04 -46.92
C MET A 178 -19.09 20.47 -45.77
N HIS A 179 -17.78 20.58 -46.04
CA HIS A 179 -16.87 21.34 -45.19
C HIS A 179 -16.85 22.79 -45.65
N ARG A 180 -17.44 23.73 -44.87
CA ARG A 180 -16.84 25.07 -44.67
C ARG A 180 -17.48 26.03 -43.65
N ASN A 181 -18.68 25.78 -43.10
CA ASN A 181 -19.34 26.81 -42.26
C ASN A 181 -19.47 26.48 -40.75
N ALA A 182 -18.88 25.40 -40.24
CA ALA A 182 -19.00 25.00 -38.83
C ALA A 182 -18.02 25.71 -37.87
N ARG A 183 -16.96 26.36 -38.37
CA ARG A 183 -15.91 26.95 -37.51
C ARG A 183 -16.29 28.30 -36.87
N ILE A 184 -17.24 29.03 -37.43
CA ILE A 184 -17.61 30.38 -36.94
C ILE A 184 -18.61 30.30 -35.77
N ARG A 185 -19.40 29.22 -35.65
CA ARG A 185 -20.38 29.06 -34.56
C ARG A 185 -19.78 28.50 -33.26
N VAL A 186 -18.65 27.79 -33.33
CA VAL A 186 -18.00 27.17 -32.14
C VAL A 186 -17.16 28.19 -31.36
N THR A 187 -16.54 29.16 -32.04
CA THR A 187 -15.72 30.20 -31.38
C THR A 187 -16.56 31.21 -30.60
N LEU A 188 -17.77 31.54 -31.08
CA LEU A 188 -18.66 32.48 -30.39
C LEU A 188 -19.21 31.89 -29.07
N ILE A 189 -19.54 30.60 -29.05
CA ILE A 189 -20.05 29.89 -27.87
C ILE A 189 -18.95 29.70 -26.82
N ALA A 190 -17.70 29.51 -27.24
CA ALA A 190 -16.55 29.38 -26.33
C ALA A 190 -16.18 30.69 -25.62
N MET A 191 -16.39 31.86 -26.24
CA MET A 191 -16.11 33.14 -25.58
C MET A 191 -17.14 33.49 -24.50
N ILE A 192 -18.42 33.16 -24.73
CA ILE A 192 -19.48 33.44 -23.76
C ILE A 192 -19.33 32.58 -22.49
N SER A 193 -18.88 31.33 -22.61
CA SER A 193 -18.66 30.44 -21.46
C SER A 193 -17.46 30.84 -20.60
N VAL A 194 -16.39 31.38 -21.20
CA VAL A 194 -15.22 31.87 -20.46
C VAL A 194 -15.57 33.12 -19.64
N ALA A 195 -16.32 34.06 -20.23
CA ALA A 195 -16.75 35.28 -19.53
C ALA A 195 -17.67 34.99 -18.32
N GLY A 196 -18.58 34.01 -18.45
CA GLY A 196 -19.46 33.59 -17.36
C GLY A 196 -18.71 32.93 -16.18
N LEU A 197 -17.69 32.11 -16.47
CA LEU A 197 -16.87 31.46 -15.44
C LEU A 197 -16.01 32.46 -14.66
N THR A 198 -15.47 33.49 -15.33
CA THR A 198 -14.70 34.54 -14.64
C THR A 198 -15.57 35.43 -13.75
N ALA A 199 -16.81 35.71 -14.14
CA ALA A 199 -17.74 36.49 -13.31
C ALA A 199 -18.20 35.72 -12.05
N LEU A 200 -18.38 34.39 -12.16
CA LEU A 200 -18.70 33.53 -11.02
C LEU A 200 -17.51 33.36 -10.06
N ALA A 201 -16.29 33.27 -10.58
CA ALA A 201 -15.09 33.21 -9.74
C ALA A 201 -14.87 34.54 -8.99
N GLY A 202 -15.05 35.68 -9.67
CA GLY A 202 -14.89 37.01 -9.07
C GLY A 202 -15.90 37.29 -7.95
N THR A 203 -17.17 36.94 -8.16
CA THR A 203 -18.22 37.11 -7.15
C THR A 203 -18.06 36.15 -5.96
N GLY A 204 -17.60 34.92 -6.21
CA GLY A 204 -17.29 33.95 -5.14
C GLY A 204 -16.13 34.41 -4.24
N VAL A 205 -15.05 34.94 -4.82
CA VAL A 205 -13.92 35.46 -4.06
C VAL A 205 -14.31 36.72 -3.27
N TRP A 206 -15.11 37.61 -3.85
CA TRP A 206 -15.58 38.82 -3.15
C TRP A 206 -16.51 38.50 -1.97
N TYR A 207 -17.40 37.50 -2.12
CA TYR A 207 -18.27 37.04 -1.04
C TYR A 207 -17.48 36.39 0.12
N LEU A 208 -16.43 35.62 -0.20
CA LEU A 208 -15.58 34.97 0.81
C LEU A 208 -14.69 35.95 1.60
N VAL A 209 -14.26 37.04 0.98
CA VAL A 209 -13.47 38.08 1.67
C VAL A 209 -14.36 38.97 2.55
N ARG A 210 -15.60 39.25 2.14
CA ARG A 210 -16.53 40.13 2.88
C ARG A 210 -17.23 39.44 4.05
N SER A 211 -17.36 38.11 4.04
CA SER A 211 -18.11 37.36 5.07
C SER A 211 -17.31 37.00 6.33
N GLY A 212 -16.01 37.36 6.42
CA GLY A 212 -15.19 37.10 7.61
C GLY A 212 -14.92 35.62 7.92
N MET A 213 -15.38 34.68 7.07
CA MET A 213 -15.25 33.22 7.28
C MET A 213 -13.81 32.68 7.18
N LEU A 214 -12.83 33.48 6.75
CA LEU A 214 -11.41 33.12 6.79
C LEU A 214 -10.81 33.22 8.21
N GLY A 215 -11.39 34.02 9.11
CA GLY A 215 -10.91 34.14 10.49
C GLY A 215 -11.22 32.91 11.35
N ASP A 216 -12.40 32.32 11.15
CA ASP A 216 -12.86 31.14 11.91
C ASP A 216 -12.37 29.79 11.35
N ALA A 217 -11.93 29.77 10.09
CA ALA A 217 -11.28 28.61 9.49
C ALA A 217 -9.79 28.50 9.89
N VAL A 218 -9.16 29.61 10.29
CA VAL A 218 -7.74 29.65 10.68
C VAL A 218 -7.56 29.48 12.20
N SER A 219 -8.55 29.83 13.03
CA SER A 219 -8.51 29.63 14.49
C SER A 219 -8.69 28.16 14.92
N LYS A 220 -9.11 27.26 14.02
CA LYS A 220 -9.20 25.80 14.26
C LYS A 220 -7.95 25.01 13.86
N ILE A 221 -6.87 25.67 13.43
CA ILE A 221 -5.60 25.03 13.06
C ILE A 221 -4.62 24.96 14.26
N VAL A 222 -5.02 25.40 15.46
CA VAL A 222 -4.23 25.20 16.69
C VAL A 222 -5.00 24.35 17.69
N LYS A 223 -5.12 23.05 17.37
CA LYS A 223 -5.20 21.90 18.30
C LYS A 223 -5.14 20.63 17.44
N PRO A 224 -4.10 19.76 17.59
CA PRO A 224 -3.97 18.58 16.76
C PRO A 224 -5.03 17.56 17.17
N ASN A 225 -6.07 17.41 16.35
CA ASN A 225 -6.94 16.25 16.44
C ASN A 225 -6.21 15.10 15.73
N ARG A 226 -5.60 14.19 16.50
CA ARG A 226 -4.82 13.05 15.98
C ARG A 226 -5.76 12.08 15.26
N ASP A 227 -5.72 12.08 13.92
CA ASP A 227 -6.57 11.24 13.07
C ASP A 227 -6.03 9.80 13.00
N TYR A 228 -6.68 8.89 13.71
CA TYR A 228 -6.38 7.44 13.71
C TYR A 228 -7.16 6.65 12.65
N SER A 229 -7.90 7.32 11.75
CA SER A 229 -8.73 6.65 10.72
C SER A 229 -7.93 5.71 9.82
N SER A 230 -6.65 6.00 9.59
CA SER A 230 -5.73 5.16 8.81
C SER A 230 -5.46 3.79 9.46
N ILE A 231 -5.49 3.70 10.80
CA ILE A 231 -5.34 2.44 11.56
C ILE A 231 -6.59 1.58 11.40
N ASP A 232 -7.77 2.20 11.28
CA ASP A 232 -9.04 1.51 11.15
C ASP A 232 -9.28 0.90 9.77
N MET A 233 -8.59 1.42 8.77
CA MET A 233 -8.51 0.78 7.45
C MET A 233 -7.63 -0.47 7.43
N VAL A 234 -6.72 -0.64 8.40
CA VAL A 234 -5.86 -1.83 8.52
C VAL A 234 -6.56 -2.89 9.37
N SER A 235 -7.48 -3.64 8.76
CA SER A 235 -8.15 -4.78 9.40
C SER A 235 -7.45 -6.12 9.09
N VAL A 236 -7.65 -7.06 10.01
CA VAL A 236 -7.32 -8.48 9.88
C VAL A 236 -8.63 -9.24 10.00
N SER A 237 -9.30 -9.53 8.87
CA SER A 237 -10.50 -10.39 8.84
C SER A 237 -10.61 -11.18 7.52
N GLY A 238 -10.87 -12.50 7.62
CA GLY A 238 -11.05 -13.40 6.48
C GLY A 238 -9.88 -14.36 6.19
N MET A 239 -10.03 -15.25 5.19
CA MET A 239 -9.05 -16.29 4.78
C MET A 239 -7.69 -15.75 4.28
N GLU A 240 -7.40 -14.47 4.50
CA GLU A 240 -6.22 -13.70 4.09
C GLU A 240 -5.01 -13.86 5.04
N TYR A 241 -5.18 -14.58 6.16
CA TYR A 241 -4.23 -14.60 7.29
C TYR A 241 -3.82 -16.02 7.71
N ASP A 242 -3.62 -16.93 6.74
CA ASP A 242 -3.08 -18.26 7.04
C ASP A 242 -1.59 -18.17 7.44
N LEU A 243 -1.18 -19.03 8.37
CA LEU A 243 0.22 -19.18 8.74
C LEU A 243 0.96 -19.92 7.63
N VAL A 244 2.24 -19.63 7.44
CA VAL A 244 3.05 -20.37 6.47
C VAL A 244 3.39 -21.74 7.08
N LYS A 245 2.63 -22.77 6.69
CA LYS A 245 2.67 -24.14 7.27
C LYS A 245 4.01 -24.87 7.09
N ASN A 246 4.87 -24.40 6.17
CA ASN A 246 6.14 -25.05 5.82
C ASN A 246 7.37 -24.42 6.52
N ILE A 247 7.19 -23.41 7.37
CA ILE A 247 8.31 -22.79 8.09
C ILE A 247 8.66 -23.62 9.31
N LYS A 248 9.89 -24.14 9.35
CA LYS A 248 10.42 -24.76 10.58
C LYS A 248 10.57 -23.70 11.67
N LYS A 249 10.17 -24.04 12.90
CA LYS A 249 10.21 -23.15 14.07
C LYS A 249 11.57 -22.46 14.24
N ASP A 250 12.67 -23.17 13.99
CA ASP A 250 14.03 -22.66 14.20
C ASP A 250 14.47 -21.61 13.16
N ARG A 251 13.68 -21.40 12.09
CA ARG A 251 13.99 -20.45 11.02
C ARG A 251 13.39 -19.05 11.23
N VAL A 252 12.56 -18.87 12.24
CA VAL A 252 11.90 -17.60 12.54
C VAL A 252 12.13 -17.22 14.01
N ALA A 253 12.21 -15.92 14.28
CA ALA A 253 12.44 -15.43 15.64
C ALA A 253 11.21 -15.59 16.53
N VAL A 254 10.02 -15.59 15.94
CA VAL A 254 8.74 -15.81 16.62
C VAL A 254 7.93 -16.84 15.83
N TYR A 255 7.26 -17.76 16.52
CA TYR A 255 6.46 -18.79 15.87
C TYR A 255 5.05 -18.81 16.44
N TYR A 256 4.05 -18.53 15.62
CA TYR A 256 2.65 -18.65 15.95
C TYR A 256 2.15 -20.05 15.65
N GLN A 257 1.39 -20.63 16.58
CA GLN A 257 0.78 -21.96 16.43
C GLN A 257 -0.56 -21.90 15.69
N SER A 258 -1.31 -20.81 15.89
CA SER A 258 -2.61 -20.61 15.26
C SER A 258 -2.76 -19.22 14.65
N ALA A 259 -3.62 -19.10 13.64
CA ALA A 259 -3.97 -17.80 13.05
C ALA A 259 -4.74 -16.91 14.06
N ARG A 260 -5.37 -17.51 15.07
CA ARG A 260 -6.05 -16.80 16.16
C ARG A 260 -5.05 -16.02 17.01
N ASP A 261 -3.98 -16.67 17.49
CA ASP A 261 -2.95 -16.03 18.32
C ASP A 261 -2.33 -14.83 17.61
N MET A 262 -2.04 -14.98 16.33
CA MET A 262 -1.53 -13.90 15.48
C MET A 262 -2.54 -12.75 15.33
N THR A 263 -3.82 -13.07 15.15
CA THR A 263 -4.88 -12.06 15.00
C THR A 263 -5.10 -11.30 16.31
N ASP A 264 -5.04 -12.00 17.44
CA ASP A 264 -5.16 -11.42 18.77
C ASP A 264 -4.00 -10.46 19.07
N ASP A 265 -2.76 -10.85 18.76
CA ASP A 265 -1.59 -9.96 18.85
C ASP A 265 -1.71 -8.76 17.90
N PHE A 266 -2.18 -8.95 16.67
CA PHE A 266 -2.35 -7.84 15.73
C PHE A 266 -3.39 -6.82 16.24
N ASN A 267 -4.53 -7.31 16.74
CA ASN A 267 -5.58 -6.47 17.28
C ASN A 267 -5.13 -5.76 18.56
N ARG A 268 -4.39 -6.45 19.43
CA ARG A 268 -3.79 -5.88 20.63
C ARG A 268 -2.77 -4.79 20.28
N ALA A 269 -1.94 -4.99 19.26
CA ALA A 269 -1.04 -3.96 18.76
C ALA A 269 -1.81 -2.71 18.30
N ARG A 270 -2.91 -2.86 17.56
CA ARG A 270 -3.76 -1.73 17.16
C ARG A 270 -4.36 -0.99 18.36
N GLN A 271 -4.82 -1.73 19.38
CA GLN A 271 -5.32 -1.13 20.62
C GLN A 271 -4.22 -0.34 21.35
N LEU A 272 -2.99 -0.88 21.39
CA LEU A 272 -1.85 -0.20 21.99
C LEU A 272 -1.49 1.10 21.24
N ILE A 273 -1.55 1.12 19.91
CA ILE A 273 -1.35 2.35 19.13
C ILE A 273 -2.44 3.38 19.47
N LYS A 274 -3.71 2.97 19.51
CA LYS A 274 -4.83 3.86 19.87
C LYS A 274 -4.73 4.39 21.30
N ALA A 275 -4.14 3.61 22.20
CA ALA A 275 -3.86 4.00 23.58
C ALA A 275 -2.53 4.77 23.73
N GLU A 276 -1.88 5.15 22.62
CA GLU A 276 -0.61 5.88 22.58
C GLU A 276 0.59 5.15 23.22
N ARG A 277 0.44 3.84 23.44
CA ARG A 277 1.47 2.93 23.95
C ARG A 277 2.33 2.40 22.80
N HIS A 278 2.99 3.32 22.11
CA HIS A 278 3.70 3.06 20.86
C HIS A 278 4.84 2.03 20.98
N ASN A 279 5.60 2.08 22.06
CA ASN A 279 6.73 1.17 22.29
C ASN A 279 6.27 -0.28 22.49
N ASP A 280 5.20 -0.49 23.25
CA ASP A 280 4.58 -1.80 23.43
C ASP A 280 4.01 -2.33 22.11
N ALA A 281 3.35 -1.46 21.33
CA ALA A 281 2.83 -1.81 20.02
C ALA A 281 3.96 -2.25 19.07
N VAL A 282 5.07 -1.51 19.04
CA VAL A 282 6.24 -1.82 18.20
C VAL A 282 6.85 -3.18 18.55
N ILE A 283 6.97 -3.53 19.83
CA ILE A 283 7.47 -4.87 20.24
C ILE A 283 6.60 -5.99 19.65
N MET A 284 5.28 -5.82 19.72
CA MET A 284 4.31 -6.79 19.23
C MET A 284 4.33 -6.89 17.70
N LEU A 285 4.32 -5.74 17.02
CA LEU A 285 4.39 -5.64 15.57
C LEU A 285 5.69 -6.24 15.02
N ASN A 286 6.84 -5.94 15.63
CA ASN A 286 8.10 -6.55 15.24
C ASN A 286 8.12 -8.07 15.47
N GLY A 287 7.43 -8.56 16.51
CA GLY A 287 7.20 -9.99 16.72
C GLY A 287 6.44 -10.62 15.55
N LEU A 288 5.33 -10.00 15.14
CA LEU A 288 4.55 -10.42 13.98
C LEU A 288 5.38 -10.37 12.69
N TYR A 289 6.12 -9.29 12.44
CA TYR A 289 6.96 -9.13 11.26
C TYR A 289 8.02 -10.24 11.12
N ASN A 290 8.65 -10.61 12.23
CA ASN A 290 9.72 -11.62 12.27
C ASN A 290 9.22 -13.05 12.56
N SER A 291 7.94 -13.32 12.27
CA SER A 291 7.31 -14.61 12.51
C SER A 291 7.00 -15.43 11.25
N ASN A 292 6.34 -16.58 11.43
CA ASN A 292 5.83 -17.46 10.37
C ASN A 292 4.51 -16.98 9.73
N VAL A 293 4.09 -15.73 9.97
CA VAL A 293 2.92 -15.14 9.30
C VAL A 293 3.17 -14.89 7.83
N ASN A 294 2.10 -14.88 7.03
CA ASN A 294 2.21 -14.61 5.62
C ASN A 294 2.67 -13.17 5.33
N PHE A 295 3.17 -12.94 4.12
CA PHE A 295 3.72 -11.66 3.69
C PHE A 295 2.71 -10.51 3.72
N VAL A 296 1.44 -10.76 3.40
CA VAL A 296 0.39 -9.73 3.43
C VAL A 296 0.25 -9.16 4.84
N VAL A 297 0.35 -10.01 5.87
CA VAL A 297 0.39 -9.56 7.27
C VAL A 297 1.65 -8.74 7.53
N LYS A 298 2.81 -9.20 7.05
CA LYS A 298 4.08 -8.49 7.25
C LYS A 298 4.09 -7.10 6.63
N GLU A 299 3.53 -6.91 5.44
CA GLU A 299 3.42 -5.58 4.82
C GLU A 299 2.53 -4.64 5.64
N LYS A 300 1.38 -5.14 6.11
CA LYS A 300 0.48 -4.35 6.99
C LYS A 300 1.17 -3.97 8.31
N VAL A 301 1.90 -4.92 8.90
CA VAL A 301 2.69 -4.70 10.11
C VAL A 301 3.82 -3.70 9.85
N GLU A 302 4.53 -3.79 8.73
CA GLU A 302 5.57 -2.85 8.36
C GLU A 302 5.03 -1.43 8.17
N PHE A 303 3.85 -1.30 7.54
CA PHE A 303 3.14 -0.04 7.43
C PHE A 303 2.86 0.56 8.81
N LEU A 304 2.33 -0.23 9.75
CA LEU A 304 2.06 0.23 11.11
C LEU A 304 3.34 0.62 11.87
N ILE A 305 4.43 -0.13 11.72
CA ILE A 305 5.73 0.23 12.32
C ILE A 305 6.20 1.58 11.79
N LYS A 306 6.16 1.80 10.46
CA LYS A 306 6.53 3.08 9.84
C LYS A 306 5.62 4.22 10.30
N PHE A 307 4.32 3.97 10.39
CA PHE A 307 3.36 4.94 10.92
C PHE A 307 3.74 5.38 12.34
N ILE A 308 4.04 4.42 13.23
CA ILE A 308 4.46 4.72 14.61
C ILE A 308 5.81 5.45 14.65
N MET A 309 6.78 5.08 13.81
CA MET A 309 8.10 5.73 13.73
C MET A 309 8.03 7.20 13.32
N ASN A 310 7.05 7.55 12.50
CA ASN A 310 6.88 8.91 11.98
C ASN A 310 6.10 9.83 12.92
N GLN A 311 5.61 9.33 14.05
CA GLN A 311 4.97 10.18 15.05
C GLN A 311 6.02 10.99 15.83
N GLU A 312 5.73 12.28 16.02
CA GLU A 312 6.62 13.21 16.73
C GLU A 312 6.51 13.04 18.25
N ASP A 313 5.30 12.82 18.76
CA ASP A 313 5.01 12.68 20.19
C ASP A 313 5.20 11.24 20.67
N ARG A 314 6.46 10.84 20.87
CA ARG A 314 6.83 9.50 21.36
C ARG A 314 7.26 9.55 22.82
N HIS A 315 6.78 8.57 23.60
CA HIS A 315 7.35 8.30 24.91
C HIS A 315 8.67 7.54 24.76
N PHE A 316 9.72 8.00 25.43
CA PHE A 316 11.05 7.41 25.39
C PHE A 316 11.31 6.61 26.67
N ASP A 317 11.57 5.31 26.53
CA ASP A 317 11.79 4.43 27.68
C ASP A 317 13.27 4.25 27.98
N GLU A 318 13.59 4.18 29.27
CA GLU A 318 14.91 3.77 29.76
C GLU A 318 15.00 2.24 29.80
N ILE A 319 15.24 1.64 28.64
CA ILE A 319 15.44 0.20 28.52
C ILE A 319 16.94 -0.17 28.57
N PRO A 320 17.38 -1.21 29.29
CA PRO A 320 18.79 -1.59 29.28
C PRO A 320 19.29 -2.01 27.89
N TYR A 321 20.45 -1.50 27.48
CA TYR A 321 21.08 -1.87 26.20
C TYR A 321 21.21 -3.40 26.00
N PRO A 322 21.63 -4.21 27.00
CA PRO A 322 21.73 -5.66 26.82
C PRO A 322 20.39 -6.34 26.47
N THR A 323 19.27 -5.79 26.95
CA THR A 323 17.93 -6.31 26.63
C THR A 323 17.60 -6.13 25.15
N VAL A 324 17.90 -4.94 24.61
CA VAL A 324 17.75 -4.65 23.18
C VAL A 324 18.73 -5.47 22.34
N GLY A 325 19.98 -5.57 22.79
CA GLY A 325 21.03 -6.33 22.12
C GLY A 325 20.75 -7.83 21.98
N LYS A 326 20.09 -8.45 22.98
CA LYS A 326 19.68 -9.87 22.92
C LYS A 326 18.49 -10.11 22.00
N ASN A 327 17.58 -9.14 21.89
CA ASN A 327 16.30 -9.29 21.18
C ASN A 327 16.14 -8.27 20.04
N LYS A 328 17.21 -8.00 19.28
CA LYS A 328 17.28 -6.95 18.24
C LYS A 328 16.05 -6.92 17.33
N TYR A 329 15.58 -8.09 16.90
CA TYR A 329 14.42 -8.25 16.02
C TYR A 329 13.10 -7.66 16.58
N ARG A 330 13.00 -7.33 17.88
CA ARG A 330 11.80 -6.76 18.52
C ARG A 330 11.80 -5.24 18.63
N TYR A 331 12.94 -4.58 18.43
CA TYR A 331 13.13 -3.18 18.84
C TYR A 331 13.25 -2.18 17.69
N ARG A 332 13.06 -2.60 16.44
CA ARG A 332 13.03 -1.67 15.29
C ARG A 332 11.84 -0.71 15.43
N GLY A 333 12.11 0.60 15.44
CA GLY A 333 11.12 1.66 15.63
C GLY A 333 10.80 1.98 17.10
N TYR A 334 11.50 1.36 18.05
CA TYR A 334 11.33 1.59 19.49
C TYR A 334 12.00 2.91 19.90
N ALA A 335 11.32 3.70 20.73
CA ALA A 335 11.84 4.97 21.24
C ALA A 335 12.57 4.75 22.56
N VAL A 336 13.88 4.99 22.57
CA VAL A 336 14.78 4.73 23.70
C VAL A 336 15.34 6.02 24.28
N ARG A 337 15.59 6.00 25.58
CA ARG A 337 16.41 6.98 26.30
C ARG A 337 17.63 6.30 26.89
N TRP A 338 18.82 6.72 26.49
CA TRP A 338 20.09 6.17 26.95
C TRP A 338 21.07 7.24 27.40
N LYS A 339 21.90 6.88 28.38
CA LYS A 339 23.08 7.64 28.80
C LYS A 339 24.31 6.96 28.24
N GLY A 340 25.35 7.73 27.93
CA GLY A 340 26.58 7.16 27.44
C GLY A 340 27.69 8.19 27.24
N ARG A 341 28.81 7.71 26.74
CA ARG A 341 30.00 8.50 26.41
C ARG A 341 30.24 8.52 24.91
N VAL A 342 30.55 9.69 24.37
CA VAL A 342 30.85 9.87 22.94
C VAL A 342 32.25 9.34 22.63
N ASP A 343 32.36 8.38 21.71
CA ASP A 343 33.64 7.81 21.28
C ASP A 343 34.22 8.52 20.06
N ALA A 344 33.34 8.89 19.12
CA ALA A 344 33.70 9.59 17.91
C ALA A 344 32.52 10.40 17.38
N VAL A 345 32.83 11.52 16.72
CA VAL A 345 31.86 12.38 16.02
C VAL A 345 32.30 12.52 14.59
N ARG A 346 31.38 12.32 13.64
CA ARG A 346 31.58 12.51 12.21
C ARG A 346 30.51 13.46 11.69
N GLU A 347 30.92 14.61 11.20
CA GLU A 347 30.01 15.62 10.65
C GLU A 347 29.96 15.52 9.13
N LYS A 348 28.76 15.68 8.56
CA LYS A 348 28.54 15.72 7.11
C LYS A 348 27.30 16.55 6.78
N ASP A 349 27.45 17.55 5.92
CA ASP A 349 26.33 18.29 5.32
C ASP A 349 25.25 18.74 6.33
N ARG A 350 25.67 19.36 7.44
CA ARG A 350 24.82 19.82 8.57
C ARG A 350 24.15 18.72 9.42
N SER A 351 24.44 17.46 9.13
CA SER A 351 24.13 16.32 9.97
C SER A 351 25.38 15.81 10.68
N GLN A 352 25.19 14.99 11.70
CA GLN A 352 26.30 14.31 12.37
C GLN A 352 25.94 12.88 12.74
N ILE A 353 26.93 12.00 12.65
CA ILE A 353 26.88 10.64 13.16
C ILE A 353 27.83 10.55 14.35
N VAL A 354 27.32 10.07 15.46
CA VAL A 354 28.02 9.98 16.74
C VAL A 354 28.10 8.52 17.13
N ALA A 355 29.31 8.01 17.35
CA ALA A 355 29.49 6.73 18.01
C ALA A 355 29.42 6.97 19.52
N VAL A 356 28.51 6.27 20.20
CA VAL A 356 28.28 6.40 21.64
C VAL A 356 28.42 5.03 22.28
N THR A 357 29.23 4.95 23.33
CA THR A 357 29.22 3.81 24.26
C THR A 357 28.15 4.07 25.31
N VAL A 358 27.09 3.26 25.29
CA VAL A 358 25.94 3.34 26.19
C VAL A 358 26.31 2.73 27.54
N ASP A 359 25.93 3.41 28.61
CA ASP A 359 26.13 2.97 29.98
C ASP A 359 24.97 2.04 30.42
N ASP A 360 25.26 1.08 31.31
CA ASP A 360 24.26 0.28 31.98
C ASP A 360 23.65 1.02 33.19
N ALA A 361 22.78 0.34 33.94
CA ALA A 361 22.15 0.91 35.14
C ALA A 361 23.15 1.24 36.26
N ARG A 362 24.37 0.67 36.22
CA ARG A 362 25.46 0.92 37.18
C ARG A 362 26.43 2.00 36.68
N GLY A 363 26.22 2.53 35.47
CA GLY A 363 27.11 3.51 34.84
C GLY A 363 28.32 2.87 34.13
N GLU A 364 28.33 1.55 33.96
CA GLU A 364 29.40 0.81 33.29
C GLU A 364 29.13 0.67 31.78
N PRO A 365 30.16 0.59 30.92
CA PRO A 365 29.98 0.41 29.48
C PRO A 365 29.19 -0.86 29.11
N ALA A 366 28.02 -0.70 28.51
CA ALA A 366 27.15 -1.81 28.10
C ALA A 366 27.30 -2.20 26.62
N GLY A 367 27.63 -1.23 25.75
CA GLY A 367 27.89 -1.47 24.34
C GLY A 367 27.82 -0.21 23.48
N ALA A 368 28.21 -0.34 22.21
CA ALA A 368 28.33 0.78 21.28
C ALA A 368 27.12 0.91 20.35
N VAL A 369 26.71 2.15 20.10
CA VAL A 369 25.62 2.51 19.20
C VAL A 369 26.02 3.65 18.28
N ASP A 370 25.50 3.62 17.05
CA ASP A 370 25.69 4.70 16.08
C ASP A 370 24.44 5.57 16.07
N VAL A 371 24.62 6.86 16.35
CA VAL A 371 23.53 7.81 16.55
C VAL A 371 23.60 8.86 15.45
N TYR A 372 22.56 8.93 14.64
CA TYR A 372 22.40 9.99 13.65
C TYR A 372 21.64 11.16 14.26
N SER A 373 22.10 12.37 13.97
CA SER A 373 21.35 13.59 14.25
C SER A 373 21.29 14.45 12.99
N GLY A 374 20.09 14.86 12.61
CA GLY A 374 19.86 15.77 11.48
C GLY A 374 20.34 17.21 11.71
N ARG A 375 20.95 17.49 12.86
CA ARG A 375 21.53 18.79 13.22
C ARG A 375 22.87 18.59 13.92
N ILE A 376 23.77 19.54 13.76
CA ILE A 376 25.02 19.59 14.53
C ILE A 376 24.69 20.00 15.97
N ILE A 377 25.17 19.24 16.95
CA ILE A 377 24.94 19.50 18.37
C ILE A 377 26.17 20.21 18.96
N PRO A 378 26.06 21.49 19.35
CA PRO A 378 27.19 22.23 19.88
C PRO A 378 27.74 21.60 21.16
N GLY A 379 29.06 21.51 21.27
CA GLY A 379 29.73 20.98 22.46
C GLY A 379 29.86 19.46 22.52
N LEU A 380 29.35 18.74 21.51
CA LEU A 380 29.53 17.30 21.42
C LEU A 380 30.97 16.98 20.98
N LYS A 381 31.78 16.44 21.89
CA LYS A 381 33.19 16.07 21.64
C LYS A 381 33.44 14.66 22.14
N LYS A 382 34.50 14.02 21.61
CA LYS A 382 34.99 12.74 22.13
C LYS A 382 35.21 12.84 23.64
N GLY A 383 34.70 11.86 24.37
CA GLY A 383 34.75 11.77 25.83
C GLY A 383 33.58 12.43 26.56
N ALA A 384 32.75 13.25 25.89
CA ALA A 384 31.61 13.90 26.51
C ALA A 384 30.54 12.90 26.95
N ARG A 385 29.95 13.10 28.13
CA ARG A 385 28.77 12.36 28.58
C ARG A 385 27.50 12.96 28.00
N VAL A 386 26.60 12.09 27.55
CA VAL A 386 25.40 12.49 26.83
C VAL A 386 24.18 11.73 27.33
N LEU A 387 23.04 12.43 27.37
CA LEU A 387 21.73 11.81 27.40
C LEU A 387 21.16 11.90 25.99
N MET A 388 20.74 10.79 25.44
CA MET A 388 20.11 10.73 24.12
C MET A 388 18.73 10.11 24.19
N GLU A 389 17.82 10.69 23.43
CA GLU A 389 16.47 10.21 23.17
C GLU A 389 16.33 10.04 21.66
N GLY A 390 16.01 8.83 21.22
CA GLY A 390 15.98 8.53 19.80
C GLY A 390 15.17 7.29 19.48
N ILE A 391 14.98 7.07 18.19
CA ILE A 391 14.25 5.93 17.66
C ILE A 391 15.26 4.97 17.05
N ILE A 392 15.22 3.70 17.43
CA ILE A 392 16.03 2.66 16.79
C ILE A 392 15.52 2.47 15.37
N VAL A 393 16.31 2.81 14.36
CA VAL A 393 15.88 2.72 12.96
C VAL A 393 16.20 1.34 12.37
N ASP A 394 17.40 0.84 12.64
CA ASP A 394 17.87 -0.45 12.13
C ASP A 394 19.09 -0.98 12.92
N PHE A 395 19.58 -2.16 12.52
CA PHE A 395 20.79 -2.78 13.05
C PHE A 395 21.80 -3.00 11.91
N LEU A 396 22.86 -2.20 11.87
CA LEU A 396 23.76 -2.09 10.72
C LEU A 396 25.07 -2.89 10.89
N GLY A 397 25.66 -3.29 9.77
CA GLY A 397 26.97 -3.95 9.72
C GLY A 397 26.97 -5.43 10.13
N THR A 398 28.15 -6.05 10.09
CA THR A 398 28.37 -7.46 10.48
C THR A 398 28.03 -7.71 11.95
N ASP A 399 28.34 -6.73 12.80
CA ASP A 399 28.09 -6.81 14.26
C ASP A 399 26.63 -6.47 14.63
N LYS A 400 25.82 -6.08 13.64
CA LYS A 400 24.44 -5.60 13.82
C LYS A 400 24.38 -4.52 14.89
N ARG A 401 25.23 -3.50 14.80
CA ARG A 401 25.26 -2.36 15.73
C ARG A 401 23.94 -1.60 15.67
N ILE A 402 23.46 -1.14 16.81
CA ILE A 402 22.18 -0.44 16.89
C ILE A 402 22.37 0.94 16.27
N TYR A 403 21.51 1.27 15.30
CA TYR A 403 21.48 2.57 14.65
C TYR A 403 20.25 3.36 15.13
N VAL A 404 20.49 4.54 15.69
CA VAL A 404 19.47 5.37 16.34
C VAL A 404 19.35 6.71 15.62
N ASP A 405 18.12 7.12 15.28
CA ASP A 405 17.81 8.50 14.87
C ASP A 405 17.50 9.33 16.11
N ALA A 406 18.38 10.26 16.45
CA ALA A 406 18.25 11.11 17.63
C ALA A 406 17.18 12.18 17.41
N ARG A 407 16.17 12.16 18.27
CA ARG A 407 15.18 13.25 18.39
C ARG A 407 15.72 14.35 19.30
N ASN A 408 16.38 13.95 20.39
CA ASN A 408 17.00 14.86 21.33
C ASN A 408 18.31 14.26 21.85
N MET A 409 19.33 15.09 21.98
CA MET A 409 20.62 14.67 22.53
C MET A 409 21.29 15.88 23.17
N ARG A 410 21.69 15.72 24.43
CA ARG A 410 22.27 16.79 25.25
C ARG A 410 23.48 16.30 26.02
N VAL A 411 24.47 17.17 26.15
CA VAL A 411 25.65 16.91 27.00
C VAL A 411 25.23 17.06 28.46
N ILE A 412 25.59 16.07 29.28
CA ILE A 412 25.40 16.11 30.73
C ILE A 412 26.73 16.51 31.35
N LYS A 413 26.74 17.50 32.24
CA LYS A 413 27.92 17.80 33.06
C LYS A 413 28.01 16.73 34.15
N ASP A 414 29.20 16.19 34.37
CA ASP A 414 29.46 15.38 35.56
C ASP A 414 29.22 16.27 36.79
N GLU A 415 28.29 15.86 37.66
CA GLU A 415 28.16 16.39 39.03
C GLU A 415 29.25 15.81 39.92
#